data_AF-A0A7R9WQT7-F1
#
_entry.id   AF-A0A7R9WQT7-F1
#
_cell.length_a   1.000
_cell.length_b   1.000
_cell.length_c   1.000
_cell.angle_alpha   90.00
_cell.angle_beta   90.00
_cell.angle_gamma   90.00
#
_symmetry.space_group_name_H-M   'P 1'
#
loop_
_entity.id
_entity.type
_entity.pdbx_description
1 polymer ?
#
loop_
_entity_poly.entity_id
_entity_poly.type
_entity_poly.pdbx_seq_one_letter_code
_entity_poly.pdbx_strand_id
1 'polypeptide(L)'
;MHAESFTPQKIAMYQKQGIPPQIALQSYRESWWFLVRAERLDGPAPKTEMKINTNGILQAVKEEDLAKFKSATFEDQLITAWPMVVQNVAQKSGRVGINFLSPTDPGKYKFTVIVKSQDFLGADQEFDVTGTVIDGTGITRKPKEKKEAGDKKNKEEEKEEKDGKKEEPAAKKE
;
A
#
# COMPACT_ATOMS: atom_id res chain seq x y z
N MET A 1 -16.32 -3.44 8.51
CA MET A 1 -15.31 -3.53 7.44
C MET A 1 -15.76 -4.64 6.50
N HIS A 2 -16.12 -4.34 5.25
CA HIS A 2 -16.83 -5.29 4.36
C HIS A 2 -15.98 -6.50 3.93
N ALA A 3 -14.65 -6.37 3.86
CA ALA A 3 -13.76 -7.46 3.45
C ALA A 3 -13.64 -8.59 4.51
N GLU A 4 -13.59 -8.26 5.80
CA GLU A 4 -13.45 -9.24 6.89
C GLU A 4 -14.63 -10.24 6.96
N SER A 5 -15.81 -9.86 6.47
CA SER A 5 -16.98 -10.75 6.44
C SER A 5 -16.92 -11.84 5.37
N PHE A 6 -16.05 -11.73 4.36
CA PHE A 6 -15.94 -12.74 3.29
C PHE A 6 -15.01 -13.90 3.65
N THR A 7 -14.04 -13.68 4.54
CA THR A 7 -13.07 -14.69 4.93
C THR A 7 -13.73 -15.94 5.55
N PRO A 8 -14.69 -15.83 6.49
CA PRO A 8 -15.39 -17.00 7.02
C PRO A 8 -16.19 -17.76 5.95
N GLN A 9 -16.79 -17.03 5.01
CA GLN A 9 -17.55 -17.64 3.90
C GLN A 9 -16.64 -18.45 2.97
N LYS A 10 -15.45 -17.90 2.65
CA LYS A 10 -14.45 -18.58 1.83
C LYS A 10 -13.94 -19.86 2.50
N ILE A 11 -13.67 -19.81 3.82
CA ILE A 11 -13.29 -21.00 4.61
C ILE A 11 -14.41 -22.05 4.58
N ALA A 12 -15.67 -21.64 4.77
CA ALA A 12 -16.81 -22.56 4.72
C ALA A 12 -16.98 -23.21 3.33
N MET A 13 -16.70 -22.48 2.24
CA MET A 13 -16.67 -23.05 0.89
C MET A 13 -15.58 -24.11 0.73
N TYR A 14 -14.36 -23.84 1.20
CA TYR A 14 -13.27 -24.81 1.14
C TYR A 14 -13.54 -26.07 1.97
N GLN A 15 -14.17 -25.90 3.14
CA GLN A 15 -14.63 -27.04 3.95
C GLN A 15 -15.66 -27.90 3.20
N LYS A 16 -16.59 -27.29 2.47
CA LYS A 16 -17.54 -28.03 1.60
C LYS A 16 -16.85 -28.82 0.49
N GLN A 17 -15.67 -28.38 0.05
CA GLN A 17 -14.84 -29.06 -0.95
C GLN A 17 -13.89 -30.11 -0.33
N GLY A 18 -13.96 -30.34 0.99
CA GLY A 18 -13.10 -31.29 1.70
C GLY A 18 -11.66 -30.78 1.91
N ILE A 19 -11.40 -29.49 1.64
CA ILE A 19 -10.08 -28.89 1.84
C ILE A 19 -9.94 -28.48 3.31
N PRO A 20 -8.91 -28.98 4.03
CA PRO A 20 -8.67 -28.57 5.40
C PRO A 20 -8.46 -27.06 5.51
N PRO A 21 -9.03 -26.38 6.53
CA PRO A 21 -8.89 -24.95 6.71
C PRO A 21 -7.45 -24.46 6.74
N GLN A 22 -6.52 -25.26 7.27
CA GLN A 22 -5.10 -24.93 7.34
C GLN A 22 -4.49 -24.74 5.94
N ILE A 23 -4.87 -25.60 4.98
CA ILE A 23 -4.42 -25.51 3.59
C ILE A 23 -5.12 -24.36 2.87
N ALA A 24 -6.42 -24.18 3.13
CA ALA A 24 -7.20 -23.06 2.59
C ALA A 24 -6.66 -21.68 3.01
N LEU A 25 -6.16 -21.56 4.25
CA LEU A 25 -5.56 -20.33 4.75
C LEU A 25 -4.15 -20.09 4.18
N GLN A 26 -3.40 -21.15 3.83
CA GLN A 26 -2.11 -21.02 3.17
C GLN A 26 -2.23 -20.52 1.72
N SER A 27 -3.28 -20.94 1.01
CA SER A 27 -3.56 -20.48 -0.36
C SER A 27 -4.27 -19.13 -0.42
N TYR A 28 -4.64 -18.56 0.73
CA TYR A 28 -5.32 -17.27 0.79
C TYR A 28 -4.46 -16.16 0.22
N ARG A 29 -5.00 -15.47 -0.78
CA ARG A 29 -4.43 -14.26 -1.37
C ARG A 29 -5.59 -13.29 -1.57
N GLU A 30 -5.39 -12.06 -1.12
CA GLU A 30 -6.26 -10.93 -1.45
C GLU A 30 -5.45 -9.88 -2.16
N SER A 31 -5.94 -9.42 -3.31
CA SER A 31 -5.25 -8.41 -4.10
C SER A 31 -5.99 -7.09 -4.00
N TRP A 32 -5.23 -6.05 -3.66
CA TRP A 32 -5.69 -4.68 -3.54
C TRP A 32 -4.89 -3.80 -4.49
N TRP A 33 -5.56 -2.83 -5.10
CA TRP A 33 -4.96 -1.85 -5.98
C TRP A 33 -5.11 -0.46 -5.38
N PHE A 34 -3.99 0.24 -5.28
CA PHE A 34 -3.96 1.65 -4.94
C PHE A 34 -3.71 2.44 -6.22
N LEU A 35 -4.71 3.20 -6.64
CA LEU A 35 -4.67 4.01 -7.84
C LEU A 35 -4.58 5.47 -7.43
N VAL A 36 -3.72 6.24 -8.08
CA VAL A 36 -3.59 7.68 -7.81
C VAL A 36 -3.96 8.47 -9.06
N ARG A 37 -4.83 9.46 -8.89
CA ARG A 37 -5.21 10.47 -9.88
C ARG A 37 -4.87 11.87 -9.35
N ALA A 38 -4.76 12.84 -10.24
CA ALA A 38 -4.65 14.24 -9.84
C ALA A 38 -5.61 15.12 -10.60
N GLU A 39 -6.12 16.11 -9.87
CA GLU A 39 -6.89 17.22 -10.38
C GLU A 39 -6.14 18.51 -10.00
N ARG A 40 -6.10 19.47 -10.92
CA ARG A 40 -5.55 20.80 -10.60
C ARG A 40 -6.67 21.70 -10.10
N LEU A 41 -6.45 22.36 -8.97
CA LEU A 41 -7.47 23.18 -8.29
C LEU A 41 -7.40 24.68 -8.63
N ASP A 42 -6.26 25.17 -9.13
CA ASP A 42 -5.98 26.61 -9.23
C ASP A 42 -5.85 27.12 -10.68
N GLY A 43 -6.31 26.36 -11.67
CA GLY A 43 -6.25 26.77 -13.06
C GLY A 43 -6.53 25.65 -14.04
N PRO A 44 -6.33 25.89 -15.35
CA PRO A 44 -6.53 24.88 -16.37
C PRO A 44 -5.55 23.72 -16.18
N ALA A 45 -6.00 22.53 -16.58
CA ALA A 45 -5.21 21.31 -16.55
C ALA A 45 -3.79 21.56 -17.14
N PRO A 46 -2.74 21.02 -16.49
CA PRO A 46 -1.39 21.19 -16.97
C PRO A 46 -1.25 20.61 -18.39
N LYS A 47 -0.47 21.30 -19.23
CA LYS A 47 -0.25 20.86 -20.62
C LYS A 47 0.73 19.69 -20.69
N THR A 48 1.48 19.48 -19.62
CA THR A 48 2.48 18.42 -19.55
C THR A 48 1.83 17.14 -19.04
N GLU A 49 1.85 16.08 -19.85
CA GLU A 49 1.41 14.76 -19.44
C GLU A 49 2.23 14.27 -18.24
N MET A 50 1.55 13.87 -17.17
CA MET A 50 2.21 13.11 -16.11
C MET A 50 2.53 11.72 -16.64
N LYS A 51 3.82 11.40 -16.71
CA LYS A 51 4.26 10.07 -17.12
C LYS A 51 3.77 9.05 -16.10
N ILE A 52 2.95 8.10 -16.56
CA ILE A 52 2.53 6.95 -15.77
C ILE A 52 3.80 6.22 -15.33
N ASN A 53 3.97 6.04 -14.02
CA ASN A 53 5.06 5.23 -13.52
C ASN A 53 4.74 3.75 -13.81
N THR A 54 5.25 3.23 -14.93
CA THR A 54 5.00 1.85 -15.35
C THR A 54 5.94 0.85 -14.68
N ASN A 55 6.81 1.26 -13.75
CA ASN A 55 7.73 0.33 -13.09
C ASN A 55 6.99 -0.78 -12.33
N GLY A 56 7.60 -1.97 -12.26
CA GLY A 56 7.04 -3.12 -11.56
C GLY A 56 5.92 -3.80 -12.35
N ILE A 57 4.78 -4.07 -11.71
CA ILE A 57 3.69 -4.88 -12.29
C ILE A 57 3.07 -4.25 -13.55
N LEU A 58 3.15 -2.92 -13.67
CA LEU A 58 2.60 -2.19 -14.80
C LEU A 58 3.43 -2.35 -16.09
N GLN A 59 4.65 -2.89 -16.01
CA GLN A 59 5.44 -3.23 -17.20
C GLN A 59 4.82 -4.38 -18.00
N ALA A 60 4.04 -5.24 -17.34
CA ALA A 60 3.34 -6.34 -17.98
C ALA A 60 2.03 -5.91 -18.66
N VAL A 61 1.61 -4.66 -18.46
CA VAL A 61 0.40 -4.12 -19.10
C VAL A 61 0.70 -3.82 -20.56
N LYS A 62 -0.17 -4.28 -21.45
CA LYS A 62 -0.04 -4.06 -22.89
C LYS A 62 -0.12 -2.58 -23.21
N GLU A 63 0.64 -2.15 -24.21
CA GLU A 63 0.66 -0.74 -24.63
C GLU A 63 -0.72 -0.24 -25.10
N GLU A 64 -1.53 -1.12 -25.69
CA GLU A 64 -2.92 -0.84 -26.08
C GLU A 64 -3.80 -0.41 -24.90
N ASP A 65 -3.62 -1.02 -23.74
CA ASP A 65 -4.36 -0.67 -22.54
C ASP A 65 -3.81 0.60 -21.89
N LEU A 66 -2.49 0.83 -21.97
CA LEU A 66 -1.87 2.09 -21.54
C LEU A 66 -2.34 3.28 -22.40
N ALA A 67 -2.61 3.08 -23.70
CA ALA A 67 -3.08 4.14 -24.58
C ALA A 67 -4.41 4.75 -24.11
N LYS A 68 -5.32 3.93 -23.55
CA LYS A 68 -6.61 4.38 -22.99
C LYS A 68 -6.41 5.39 -21.85
N PHE A 69 -5.39 5.18 -21.02
CA PHE A 69 -5.06 6.08 -19.91
C PHE A 69 -4.32 7.34 -20.37
N LYS A 70 -3.56 7.27 -21.47
CA LYS A 70 -2.88 8.45 -22.05
C LYS A 70 -3.86 9.39 -22.76
N SER A 71 -4.92 8.85 -23.37
CA SER A 71 -5.95 9.64 -24.04
C SER A 71 -6.98 10.26 -23.09
N ALA A 72 -6.93 9.94 -21.80
CA ALA A 72 -7.87 10.46 -20.81
C ALA A 72 -7.61 11.95 -20.55
N THR A 73 -8.65 12.66 -20.09
CA THR A 73 -8.48 14.00 -19.52
C THR A 73 -7.52 13.93 -18.33
N PHE A 74 -6.83 15.02 -18.04
CA PHE A 74 -5.84 15.05 -16.95
C PHE A 74 -6.40 14.56 -15.61
N GLU A 75 -7.65 14.91 -15.31
CA GLU A 75 -8.36 14.54 -14.09
C GLU A 75 -8.60 13.02 -13.98
N ASP A 76 -8.80 12.36 -15.12
CA ASP A 76 -8.99 10.91 -15.22
C ASP A 76 -7.69 10.15 -15.50
N GLN A 77 -6.57 10.86 -15.68
CA GLN A 77 -5.29 10.25 -15.98
C GLN A 77 -4.74 9.52 -14.76
N LEU A 78 -4.45 8.23 -14.93
CA LEU A 78 -3.79 7.42 -13.92
C LEU A 78 -2.33 7.84 -13.80
N ILE A 79 -1.91 8.28 -12.61
CA ILE A 79 -0.50 8.64 -12.35
C ILE A 79 0.32 7.39 -12.05
N THR A 80 -0.20 6.57 -11.15
CA THR A 80 0.45 5.36 -10.68
C THR A 80 -0.60 4.39 -10.16
N ALA A 81 -0.34 3.10 -10.36
CA ALA A 81 -1.07 2.04 -9.70
C ALA A 81 -0.08 1.14 -8.95
N TRP A 82 -0.42 0.81 -7.71
CA TRP A 82 0.41 -0.03 -6.86
C TRP A 82 -0.40 -1.24 -6.38
N PRO A 83 0.06 -2.47 -6.66
CA PRO A 83 -0.59 -3.68 -6.13
C PRO A 83 -0.13 -3.96 -4.70
N MET A 84 -1.05 -4.44 -3.87
CA MET A 84 -0.74 -5.01 -2.56
C MET A 84 -1.42 -6.38 -2.47
N VAL A 85 -0.64 -7.40 -2.12
CA VAL A 85 -1.17 -8.75 -1.92
C VAL A 85 -1.08 -9.09 -0.44
N VAL A 86 -2.25 -9.28 0.19
CA VAL A 86 -2.34 -9.79 1.56
C VAL A 86 -2.37 -11.31 1.50
N GLN A 87 -1.36 -11.94 2.09
CA GLN A 87 -1.25 -13.39 2.18
C GLN A 87 -1.62 -13.91 3.57
N ASN A 88 -1.43 -13.07 4.60
CA ASN A 88 -1.74 -13.42 5.98
C ASN A 88 -3.07 -12.80 6.41
N VAL A 89 -4.09 -13.64 6.56
CA VAL A 89 -5.43 -13.26 7.02
C VAL A 89 -5.41 -12.56 8.39
N ALA A 90 -4.46 -12.91 9.26
CA ALA A 90 -4.36 -12.31 10.58
C ALA A 90 -3.78 -10.88 10.55
N GLN A 91 -3.21 -10.44 9.43
CA GLN A 91 -2.65 -9.11 9.28
C GLN A 91 -3.77 -8.08 9.07
N LYS A 92 -4.10 -7.34 10.14
CA LYS A 92 -5.14 -6.32 10.13
C LYS A 92 -4.70 -4.96 9.58
N SER A 93 -3.39 -4.72 9.49
CA SER A 93 -2.83 -3.46 9.04
C SER A 93 -1.60 -3.65 8.17
N GLY A 94 -1.40 -2.74 7.23
CA GLY A 94 -0.24 -2.70 6.35
C GLY A 94 0.17 -1.26 6.09
N ARG A 95 1.44 -1.06 5.74
CA ARG A 95 1.95 0.24 5.32
C ARG A 95 2.30 0.18 3.86
N VAL A 96 1.72 1.09 3.08
CA VAL A 96 2.01 1.26 1.66
C VAL A 96 2.64 2.63 1.46
N GLY A 97 3.75 2.69 0.74
CA GLY A 97 4.40 3.93 0.32
C GLY A 97 4.32 4.06 -1.19
N ILE A 98 3.59 5.05 -1.68
CA ILE A 98 3.41 5.30 -3.11
C ILE A 98 4.27 6.51 -3.49
N ASN A 99 5.20 6.30 -4.42
CA ASN A 99 6.07 7.35 -4.94
C ASN A 99 5.76 7.56 -6.43
N PHE A 100 5.56 8.81 -6.83
CA PHE A 100 5.34 9.21 -8.21
C PHE A 100 6.03 10.55 -8.50
N LEU A 101 6.22 10.86 -9.78
CA LEU A 101 6.81 12.12 -10.22
C LEU A 101 5.78 13.25 -10.09
N SER A 102 6.20 14.40 -9.57
CA SER A 102 5.33 15.57 -9.48
C SER A 102 4.96 16.10 -10.87
N PRO A 103 3.79 16.72 -11.03
CA PRO A 103 3.48 17.53 -12.21
C PRO A 103 4.58 18.56 -12.51
N THR A 104 4.81 18.85 -13.78
CA THR A 104 5.82 19.83 -14.21
C THR A 104 5.36 21.27 -13.96
N ASP A 105 4.06 21.53 -14.11
CA ASP A 105 3.49 22.85 -13.95
C ASP A 105 3.24 23.15 -12.45
N PRO A 106 3.81 24.24 -11.89
CA PRO A 106 3.55 24.66 -10.52
C PRO A 106 2.07 24.99 -10.30
N GLY A 107 1.55 24.66 -9.12
CA GLY A 107 0.16 24.91 -8.77
C GLY A 107 -0.34 24.08 -7.59
N LYS A 108 -1.61 24.23 -7.27
CA LYS A 108 -2.33 23.44 -6.25
C LYS A 108 -3.01 22.25 -6.91
N TYR A 109 -2.70 21.06 -6.40
CA TYR A 109 -3.23 19.80 -6.89
C TYR A 109 -3.97 19.07 -5.78
N LYS A 110 -5.03 18.39 -6.17
CA LYS A 110 -5.75 17.39 -5.39
C LYS A 110 -5.36 16.02 -5.92
N PHE A 111 -4.74 15.21 -5.08
CA PHE A 111 -4.39 13.83 -5.39
C PHE A 111 -5.44 12.91 -4.78
N THR A 112 -6.16 12.20 -5.63
CA THR A 112 -7.19 11.26 -5.20
C THR A 112 -6.61 9.86 -5.25
N VAL A 113 -6.57 9.21 -4.09
CA VAL A 113 -6.12 7.82 -3.92
C VAL A 113 -7.33 6.93 -3.83
N ILE A 114 -7.48 6.05 -4.82
CA ILE A 114 -8.58 5.09 -4.91
C ILE A 114 -8.02 3.71 -4.56
N VAL A 115 -8.60 3.08 -3.55
CA VAL A 115 -8.30 1.71 -3.12
C VAL A 115 -9.40 0.80 -3.67
N LYS A 116 -9.01 -0.16 -4.52
CA LYS A 116 -9.92 -1.16 -5.09
C LYS A 116 -9.51 -2.56 -4.69
N SER A 117 -10.48 -3.42 -4.42
CA SER A 117 -10.24 -4.85 -4.23
C SER A 117 -10.44 -5.59 -5.55
N GLN A 118 -9.57 -6.57 -5.82
CA GLN A 118 -9.77 -7.54 -6.90
C GLN A 118 -10.81 -8.60 -6.51
N ASP A 119 -10.94 -8.88 -5.21
CA ASP A 119 -11.69 -10.01 -4.68
C ASP A 119 -13.07 -9.60 -4.14
N PHE A 120 -13.23 -8.34 -3.69
CA PHE A 120 -14.44 -7.86 -3.02
C PHE A 120 -15.08 -6.67 -3.72
N LEU A 121 -16.27 -6.90 -4.27
CA LEU A 121 -17.11 -5.82 -4.78
C LEU A 121 -17.63 -4.97 -3.61
N GLY A 122 -17.67 -3.64 -3.80
CA GLY A 122 -18.19 -2.69 -2.81
C GLY A 122 -17.26 -2.40 -1.63
N ALA A 123 -16.03 -2.90 -1.64
CA ALA A 123 -15.00 -2.58 -0.66
C ALA A 123 -14.09 -1.40 -1.07
N ASP A 124 -14.48 -0.69 -2.13
CA ASP A 124 -13.72 0.42 -2.68
C ASP A 124 -13.70 1.61 -1.70
N GLN A 125 -12.55 2.27 -1.59
CA GLN A 125 -12.37 3.45 -0.75
C GLN A 125 -11.65 4.54 -1.54
N GLU A 126 -11.96 5.79 -1.23
CA GLU A 126 -11.39 6.94 -1.92
C GLU A 126 -11.00 8.00 -0.90
N PHE A 127 -9.80 8.56 -1.06
CA PHE A 127 -9.26 9.58 -0.17
C PHE A 127 -8.57 10.67 -0.95
N ASP A 128 -8.78 11.90 -0.53
CA ASP A 128 -8.22 13.07 -1.18
C ASP A 128 -7.08 13.67 -0.37
N VAL A 129 -5.97 13.97 -1.04
CA VAL A 129 -4.79 14.61 -0.46
C VAL A 129 -4.47 15.86 -1.28
N THR A 130 -4.55 17.03 -0.67
CA THR A 130 -4.20 18.28 -1.34
C THR A 130 -2.72 18.61 -1.14
N GLY A 131 -2.07 19.09 -2.20
CA GLY A 131 -0.65 19.44 -2.19
C GLY A 131 -0.34 20.62 -3.12
N THR A 132 0.66 21.41 -2.75
CA THR A 132 1.16 22.51 -3.58
C THR A 132 2.47 22.11 -4.23
N VAL A 133 2.52 22.15 -5.56
CA VAL A 133 3.73 21.96 -6.36
C VAL A 133 4.36 23.33 -6.60
N ILE A 134 5.61 23.49 -6.19
CA ILE A 134 6.37 24.75 -6.31
C ILE A 134 7.48 24.55 -7.33
N ASP A 135 7.75 25.57 -8.15
CA ASP A 135 8.88 25.56 -9.08
C ASP A 135 10.22 25.44 -8.33
N GLY A 136 11.03 24.45 -8.71
CA GLY A 136 12.33 24.18 -8.11
C GLY A 136 13.38 25.26 -8.40
N THR A 137 13.18 26.12 -9.39
CA THR A 137 14.13 27.19 -9.76
C THR A 137 14.17 28.33 -8.74
N GLY A 138 13.13 28.50 -7.91
CA GLY A 138 13.03 29.54 -6.89
C GLY A 138 13.35 29.11 -5.46
N ILE A 139 13.75 27.84 -5.22
CA ILE A 139 13.86 27.28 -3.87
C ILE A 139 15.33 27.06 -3.48
N THR A 140 15.85 27.94 -2.63
CA THR A 140 17.12 27.71 -1.92
C THR A 140 16.91 26.67 -0.81
N ARG A 141 17.12 25.39 -1.13
CA ARG A 141 17.08 24.33 -0.11
C ARG A 141 18.31 24.45 0.78
N LYS A 142 18.13 24.69 2.08
CA LYS A 142 19.22 24.47 3.05
C LYS A 142 19.56 22.97 3.05
N PRO A 143 20.83 22.58 2.91
CA PRO A 143 21.22 21.18 2.98
C PRO A 143 20.81 20.62 4.34
N LYS A 144 20.08 19.50 4.31
CA LYS A 144 19.73 18.74 5.50
C LYS A 144 21.03 18.19 6.06
N GLU A 145 21.45 18.67 7.24
CA GLU A 145 22.57 18.09 7.97
C GLU A 145 22.37 16.57 8.03
N LYS A 146 23.35 15.84 7.50
CA LYS A 146 23.48 14.41 7.73
C LYS A 146 23.62 14.23 9.24
N LYS A 147 22.57 13.77 9.91
CA LYS A 147 22.74 13.11 11.20
C LYS A 147 23.42 11.78 10.90
N GLU A 148 24.75 11.81 10.98
CA GLU A 148 25.60 10.64 10.92
C GLU A 148 25.18 9.61 11.97
N ALA A 149 25.41 8.35 11.63
CA ALA A 149 25.10 7.19 12.44
C ALA A 149 25.87 7.21 13.76
N GLY A 150 25.16 6.98 14.86
CA GLY A 150 25.79 6.82 16.17
C GLY A 150 24.78 6.72 17.30
N ASP A 151 24.01 5.63 17.37
CA ASP A 151 23.71 4.99 18.66
C ASP A 151 23.21 3.55 18.47
N LYS A 152 24.15 2.64 18.18
CA LYS A 152 23.99 1.20 18.40
C LYS A 152 24.77 0.86 19.67
N LYS A 153 24.26 1.23 20.85
CA LYS A 153 24.67 0.67 22.14
C LYS A 153 23.75 1.18 23.26
N ASN A 154 22.55 0.59 23.38
CA ASN A 154 21.78 0.44 24.64
C ASN A 154 20.36 -0.03 24.35
N LYS A 155 20.20 -1.32 24.08
CA LYS A 155 18.91 -2.02 24.29
C LYS A 155 19.04 -3.54 24.39
N GLU A 156 20.20 -4.03 24.86
CA GLU A 156 20.45 -5.46 25.11
C GLU A 156 20.58 -5.83 26.59
N GLU A 157 20.54 -4.88 27.55
CA GLU A 157 20.72 -5.19 28.98
C GLU A 157 19.44 -5.17 29.84
N GLU A 158 18.24 -4.96 29.28
CA GLU A 158 17.00 -4.88 30.08
C GLU A 158 16.02 -6.05 29.87
N LYS A 159 16.51 -7.20 29.39
CA LYS A 159 15.69 -8.40 29.15
C LYS A 159 16.20 -9.71 29.73
N GLU A 160 17.30 -9.71 30.49
CA GLU A 160 17.87 -10.93 31.09
C GLU A 160 17.47 -11.20 32.56
N GLU A 161 16.65 -10.36 33.19
CA GLU A 161 16.34 -10.52 34.63
C GLU A 161 14.90 -10.96 34.95
N LYS A 162 14.17 -11.60 34.01
CA LYS A 162 12.79 -12.07 34.28
C LYS A 162 12.41 -13.50 33.85
N ASP A 163 13.35 -14.34 33.43
CA ASP A 163 13.09 -15.76 33.15
C ASP A 163 14.11 -16.66 33.86
N GLY A 164 14.00 -16.72 35.19
CA GLY A 164 14.90 -17.47 36.05
C GLY A 164 14.23 -18.04 37.30
N LYS A 165 13.07 -18.69 37.17
CA LYS A 165 12.62 -19.68 38.16
C LYS A 165 11.71 -20.74 37.54
N LYS A 166 12.36 -21.77 37.02
CA LYS A 166 11.79 -23.05 36.60
C LYS A 166 11.81 -23.94 37.85
N GLU A 167 10.66 -24.16 38.48
CA GLU A 167 10.50 -25.30 39.41
C GLU A 167 9.93 -26.48 38.63
N GLU A 168 10.60 -27.63 38.75
CA GLU A 168 10.35 -28.89 38.07
C GLU A 168 9.00 -29.53 38.43
N PRO A 169 8.44 -30.38 37.53
CA PRO A 169 7.29 -31.23 37.85
C PRO A 169 7.74 -32.50 38.60
N ALA A 170 7.23 -32.70 39.82
CA ALA A 170 7.34 -33.99 40.50
C ALA A 170 6.36 -35.02 39.89
N ALA A 171 6.93 -36.11 39.42
CA ALA A 171 6.25 -37.26 38.83
C ALA A 171 5.43 -38.08 39.84
N LYS A 172 4.39 -38.74 39.32
CA LYS A 172 3.53 -39.76 39.96
C LYS A 172 4.32 -40.95 40.52
N LYS A 173 3.86 -41.49 41.67
CA LYS A 173 3.82 -42.93 42.03
C LYS A 173 2.60 -43.13 42.95
N GLU A 174 1.58 -43.82 42.47
CA GLU A 174 1.15 -45.22 42.77
C GLU A 174 -0.15 -45.19 43.58
#